data_AF-A0A7W4ZND3-F1
#
_entry.id   AF-A0A7W4ZND3-F1
#
_cell.length_a   1.000
_cell.length_b   1.000
_cell.length_c   1.000
_cell.angle_alpha   90.00
_cell.angle_beta   90.00
_cell.angle_gamma   90.00
#
_symmetry.space_group_name_H-M   'P 1'
#
loop_
_entity.id
_entity.type
_entity.pdbx_description
1 polymer ?
#
loop_
_entity_poly.entity_id
_entity_poly.type
_entity_poly.pdbx_seq_one_letter_code
_entity_poly.pdbx_strand_id
1 'polypeptide(L)'
;MTLLPVFVGLVVVLVALRGLLAHPLLPLWVRTAVFWAVPCGAVTWVVIMTADDPTLFPETAPCPAEPMREGFLGDGKAWGVSTPFPPRAYCEWEDGTTYDLASGAEFMFWVFFALTVVPLAAGLWHALRDPKSLLR
;
A
#
# COMPACT_ATOMS: atom_id res chain seq x y z
N MET A 1 -16.95 -12.91 -2.50
CA MET A 1 -15.62 -13.29 -1.97
C MET A 1 -15.80 -14.53 -1.12
N THR A 2 -15.10 -15.63 -1.42
CA THR A 2 -15.18 -16.85 -0.60
C THR A 2 -14.36 -16.66 0.67
N LEU A 3 -14.82 -17.19 1.81
CA LEU A 3 -14.10 -17.07 3.10
C LEU A 3 -12.79 -17.88 3.12
N LEU A 4 -12.70 -18.90 2.26
CA LEU A 4 -11.54 -19.80 2.13
C LEU A 4 -10.22 -19.07 1.84
N PRO A 5 -10.09 -18.23 0.78
CA PRO A 5 -8.84 -17.50 0.51
C PRO A 5 -8.45 -16.55 1.64
N VAL A 6 -9.42 -15.92 2.30
CA VAL A 6 -9.17 -15.05 3.45
C VAL A 6 -8.58 -15.87 4.60
N PHE A 7 -9.18 -17.01 4.90
CA PHE A 7 -8.69 -17.92 5.94
C PHE A 7 -7.28 -18.45 5.63
N VAL A 8 -7.05 -18.92 4.42
CA VAL A 8 -5.73 -19.42 3.98
C VAL A 8 -4.68 -18.31 4.10
N GLY A 9 -4.98 -17.10 3.63
CA GLY A 9 -4.09 -15.95 3.76
C GLY A 9 -3.75 -15.65 5.23
N LEU A 10 -4.75 -15.65 6.10
CA LEU A 10 -4.58 -15.39 7.54
C LEU A 10 -3.69 -16.44 8.20
N VAL A 11 -3.89 -17.72 7.88
CA VAL A 11 -3.03 -18.82 8.36
C VAL A 11 -1.58 -18.63 7.89
N VAL A 12 -1.37 -18.31 6.60
CA VAL A 12 -0.02 -18.09 6.05
C VAL A 12 0.67 -16.92 6.76
N VAL A 13 -0.04 -15.80 6.96
CA VAL A 13 0.50 -14.62 7.68
C VAL A 13 0.84 -14.96 9.12
N LEU A 14 0.01 -15.74 9.82
CA LEU A 14 0.28 -16.18 11.19
C LEU A 14 1.53 -17.07 11.26
N VAL A 15 1.69 -18.01 10.34
CA VAL A 15 2.89 -18.87 10.27
C VAL A 15 4.14 -18.03 9.97
N ALA A 16 4.04 -17.11 9.00
CA ALA A 16 5.11 -16.19 8.66
C ALA A 16 5.53 -15.32 9.85
N LEU A 17 4.57 -14.78 10.59
CA LEU A 17 4.79 -13.95 11.77
C LEU A 17 5.44 -14.76 12.90
N ARG A 18 4.97 -15.98 13.17
CA ARG A 18 5.60 -16.86 14.16
C ARG A 18 7.03 -17.22 13.77
N GLY A 19 7.27 -17.55 12.51
CA GLY A 19 8.61 -17.79 11.99
C GLY A 19 9.53 -16.58 12.13
N LEU A 20 9.02 -15.37 11.86
CA LEU A 20 9.75 -14.11 12.04
C LEU A 20 10.12 -13.86 13.52
N LEU A 21 9.21 -14.14 14.44
CA LEU A 21 9.42 -13.99 15.89
C LEU A 21 10.40 -15.03 16.46
N ALA A 22 10.36 -16.26 15.94
CA ALA A 22 11.29 -17.33 16.31
C ALA A 22 12.67 -17.18 15.65
N HIS A 23 12.78 -16.34 14.61
CA HIS A 23 13.99 -16.25 13.80
C HIS A 23 15.20 -15.72 14.62
N PRO A 24 16.23 -16.54 14.83
CA PRO A 24 17.31 -16.23 15.78
C PRO A 24 18.26 -15.12 15.28
N LEU A 25 18.37 -14.95 13.97
CA LEU A 25 19.30 -13.99 13.34
C LEU A 25 18.67 -12.64 13.00
N LEU A 26 17.37 -12.45 13.24
CA LEU A 26 16.67 -11.23 12.85
C LEU A 26 16.75 -10.18 13.97
N PRO A 27 17.35 -9.00 13.72
CA PRO A 27 17.50 -7.97 14.74
C PRO A 27 16.13 -7.52 15.28
N LEU A 28 16.08 -7.16 16.56
CA LEU A 28 14.85 -6.68 17.20
C LEU A 28 14.23 -5.49 16.43
N TRP A 29 15.08 -4.61 15.88
CA TRP A 29 14.67 -3.46 15.08
C TRP A 29 13.85 -3.84 13.83
N VAL A 30 14.15 -4.97 13.18
CA VAL A 30 13.39 -5.41 12.01
C VAL A 30 11.99 -5.86 12.42
N ARG A 31 11.85 -6.51 13.59
CA ARG A 31 10.55 -6.93 14.13
C ARG A 31 9.69 -5.71 14.49
N THR A 32 10.27 -4.71 15.14
CA THR A 32 9.57 -3.46 15.43
C THR A 32 9.25 -2.67 14.17
N ALA A 33 10.12 -2.71 13.15
CA ALA A 33 9.87 -2.04 11.87
C ALA A 33 8.64 -2.63 11.16
N VAL A 34 8.45 -3.95 11.15
CA VAL A 34 7.24 -4.58 10.59
C VAL A 34 5.99 -4.12 11.33
N PHE A 35 6.05 -4.05 12.66
CA PHE A 35 4.92 -3.62 13.49
C PHE A 35 4.48 -2.18 13.18
N TRP A 36 5.43 -1.29 12.89
CA TRP A 36 5.14 0.10 12.50
C TRP A 36 4.84 0.26 11.00
N ALA A 37 5.44 -0.56 10.15
CA ALA A 37 5.24 -0.47 8.71
C ALA A 37 3.82 -0.87 8.29
N VAL A 38 3.17 -1.80 8.98
CA VAL A 38 1.76 -2.15 8.70
C VAL A 38 0.80 -0.96 8.88
N PRO A 39 0.71 -0.30 10.05
CA PRO A 39 -0.18 0.84 10.22
C PRO A 39 0.23 2.03 9.34
N CYS A 40 1.52 2.30 9.18
CA CYS A 40 1.98 3.37 8.28
C CYS A 40 1.59 3.08 6.82
N GLY A 41 1.72 1.82 6.37
CA GLY A 41 1.27 1.38 5.04
C GLY A 41 -0.24 1.56 4.86
N ALA A 42 -1.03 1.21 5.88
CA ALA A 42 -2.48 1.43 5.86
C ALA A 42 -2.84 2.92 5.77
N VAL A 43 -2.15 3.78 6.53
CA VAL A 43 -2.34 5.24 6.44
C VAL A 43 -1.99 5.76 5.06
N THR A 44 -0.85 5.35 4.47
CA THR A 44 -0.49 5.76 3.10
C THR A 44 -1.51 5.29 2.08
N TRP A 45 -2.07 4.09 2.25
CA TRP A 45 -3.13 3.58 1.37
C TRP A 45 -4.40 4.41 1.48
N VAL A 46 -4.84 4.77 2.69
CA VAL A 46 -6.00 5.64 2.90
C VAL A 46 -5.78 7.02 2.28
N VAL A 47 -4.58 7.59 2.40
CA VAL A 47 -4.23 8.86 1.75
C VAL A 47 -4.36 8.74 0.23
N ILE A 48 -3.91 7.64 -0.39
CA ILE A 48 -4.08 7.42 -1.83
C ILE A 48 -5.56 7.30 -2.19
N MET A 49 -6.34 6.50 -1.46
CA MET A 49 -7.78 6.30 -1.74
C MET A 49 -8.65 7.54 -1.53
N THR A 50 -8.11 8.58 -0.89
CA THR A 50 -8.84 9.82 -0.59
C THR A 50 -8.28 11.01 -1.36
N ALA A 51 -7.21 10.81 -2.13
CA ALA A 51 -6.54 11.89 -2.86
C ALA A 51 -7.40 12.43 -4.02
N ASP A 52 -8.31 11.63 -4.56
CA ASP A 52 -9.26 12.00 -5.61
C ASP A 52 -10.61 12.47 -5.05
N ASP A 53 -10.83 12.46 -3.72
CA ASP A 53 -12.11 12.79 -3.11
C ASP A 53 -12.31 14.33 -2.99
N PRO A 54 -13.24 14.91 -3.76
CA PRO A 54 -13.48 16.36 -3.74
C PRO A 54 -14.12 16.85 -2.43
N THR A 55 -14.69 15.95 -1.62
CA THR A 55 -15.32 16.33 -0.34
C THR A 55 -14.31 16.61 0.76
N LEU A 56 -13.15 15.95 0.71
CA LEU A 56 -12.06 16.12 1.68
C LEU A 56 -11.18 17.33 1.34
N PHE A 57 -11.13 17.74 0.07
CA PHE A 57 -10.27 18.82 -0.42
C PHE A 57 -11.02 19.81 -1.35
N PRO A 58 -12.01 20.57 -0.83
CA PRO A 58 -12.85 21.45 -1.64
C PRO A 58 -12.11 22.67 -2.20
N GLU A 59 -11.07 23.15 -1.51
CA GLU A 59 -10.30 24.34 -1.87
C GLU A 59 -9.27 24.08 -2.98
N THR A 60 -8.79 22.84 -3.12
CA THR A 60 -7.72 22.49 -4.08
C THR A 60 -8.23 21.83 -5.35
N ALA A 61 -9.53 21.49 -5.43
CA ALA A 61 -10.16 20.77 -6.55
C ALA A 61 -9.21 19.72 -7.15
N PRO A 62 -9.06 18.53 -6.51
CA PRO A 62 -7.92 17.63 -6.76
C PRO A 62 -7.70 17.36 -8.26
N CYS A 63 -8.79 17.26 -9.03
CA CYS A 63 -8.76 17.41 -10.48
C CYS A 63 -9.52 18.70 -10.88
N PRO A 64 -8.85 19.72 -11.45
CA PRO A 64 -9.53 20.94 -11.86
C PRO A 64 -10.48 20.66 -13.04
N ALA A 65 -11.72 21.17 -12.96
CA ALA A 65 -12.74 20.98 -13.98
C ALA A 65 -12.50 21.80 -15.26
N GLU A 66 -11.66 22.84 -15.17
CA GLU A 66 -11.21 23.68 -16.28
C GLU A 66 -9.68 23.57 -16.37
N PRO A 67 -9.10 23.49 -17.59
CA PRO A 67 -7.66 23.32 -17.77
C PRO A 67 -6.92 24.45 -17.07
N MET A 68 -5.96 24.09 -16.21
CA MET A 68 -4.97 25.06 -15.72
C MET A 68 -4.15 25.52 -16.92
N ARG A 69 -4.57 26.65 -17.51
CA ARG A 69 -3.85 27.58 -18.39
C ARG A 69 -2.85 26.94 -19.38
N GLU A 70 -3.13 27.06 -20.68
CA GLU A 70 -2.29 26.67 -21.83
C GLU A 70 -0.85 26.27 -21.46
N GLY A 71 -0.56 24.97 -21.50
CA GLY A 71 0.81 24.44 -21.48
C GLY A 71 1.21 23.53 -20.31
N PHE A 72 0.33 23.24 -19.35
CA PHE A 72 0.70 22.36 -18.22
C PHE A 72 -0.05 21.03 -18.13
N LEU A 73 -1.34 20.92 -18.44
CA LEU A 73 -2.12 19.65 -18.40
C LEU A 73 -3.32 19.70 -19.36
N GLY A 74 -3.75 18.53 -19.86
CA GLY A 74 -4.61 18.28 -21.04
C GLY A 74 -5.90 19.09 -21.21
N ASP A 75 -6.53 18.94 -22.38
CA ASP A 75 -7.77 19.65 -22.70
C ASP A 75 -9.01 18.88 -22.18
N GLY A 76 -10.09 19.62 -21.93
CA GLY A 76 -11.39 19.03 -21.54
C GLY A 76 -11.58 18.81 -20.04
N LYS A 77 -12.65 18.07 -19.70
CA LYS A 77 -13.01 17.76 -18.31
C LYS A 77 -12.08 16.69 -17.75
N ALA A 78 -11.68 16.86 -16.49
CA ALA A 78 -10.93 15.86 -15.74
C ALA A 78 -11.81 15.16 -14.70
N TRP A 79 -11.54 13.88 -14.45
CA TRP A 79 -12.10 13.13 -13.31
C TRP A 79 -10.98 12.46 -12.52
N GLY A 80 -11.21 12.33 -11.21
CA GLY A 80 -10.32 11.61 -10.31
C GLY A 80 -10.55 10.11 -10.37
N VAL A 81 -9.48 9.33 -10.37
CA VAL A 81 -9.51 7.87 -10.34
C VAL A 81 -8.57 7.37 -9.25
N SER A 82 -9.13 6.59 -8.32
CA SER A 82 -8.39 5.83 -7.32
C SER A 82 -8.49 4.33 -7.59
N THR A 83 -7.34 3.66 -7.71
CA THR A 83 -7.27 2.21 -7.92
C THR A 83 -6.83 1.52 -6.64
N PRO A 84 -7.58 0.55 -6.08
CA PRO A 84 -7.25 -0.06 -4.79
C PRO A 84 -5.96 -0.89 -4.81
N PHE A 85 -5.65 -1.53 -5.93
CA PHE A 85 -4.41 -2.28 -6.14
C PHE A 85 -4.03 -2.39 -7.64
N PRO A 86 -2.81 -2.01 -8.07
CA PRO A 86 -1.80 -1.28 -7.28
C PRO A 86 -2.38 0.06 -6.79
N PRO A 87 -2.09 0.47 -5.54
CA PRO A 87 -2.67 1.69 -5.00
C PRO A 87 -2.12 2.89 -5.75
N ARG A 88 -3.01 3.60 -6.45
CA ARG A 88 -2.69 4.82 -7.17
C ARG A 88 -3.86 5.77 -7.15
N ALA A 89 -3.57 7.06 -7.24
CA ALA A 89 -4.57 8.09 -7.43
C ALA A 89 -4.09 9.05 -8.50
N TYR A 90 -4.85 9.17 -9.58
CA TYR A 90 -4.54 10.05 -10.69
C TYR A 90 -5.78 10.77 -11.22
N CYS A 91 -5.57 11.94 -11.80
CA CYS A 91 -6.57 12.61 -12.64
C CYS A 91 -6.43 12.11 -14.07
N GLU A 92 -7.55 11.88 -14.73
CA GLU A 92 -7.62 11.52 -16.14
C GLU A 92 -8.46 12.57 -16.89
N TRP A 93 -7.94 13.05 -18.02
CA TRP A 93 -8.62 14.01 -18.91
C TRP A 93 -9.25 13.30 -20.10
N GLU A 94 -10.19 13.97 -20.77
CA GLU A 94 -10.84 13.45 -21.99
C GLU A 94 -9.85 13.08 -23.11
N ASP A 95 -8.71 13.76 -23.20
CA ASP A 95 -7.65 13.46 -24.17
C ASP A 95 -6.77 12.24 -23.80
N GLY A 96 -7.02 11.65 -22.63
CA GLY A 96 -6.26 10.50 -22.10
C GLY A 96 -4.94 10.88 -21.40
N THR A 97 -4.66 12.17 -21.19
CA THR A 97 -3.55 12.57 -20.33
C THR A 97 -3.85 12.21 -18.88
N THR A 98 -2.83 11.82 -18.12
CA THR A 98 -2.97 11.45 -16.70
C THR A 98 -2.02 12.25 -15.81
N TYR A 99 -2.44 12.55 -14.58
CA TYR A 99 -1.61 13.23 -13.58
C TYR A 99 -1.73 12.57 -12.22
N ASP A 100 -0.61 12.15 -11.65
CA ASP A 100 -0.58 11.47 -10.36
C ASP A 100 -0.76 12.47 -9.21
N LEU A 101 -1.80 12.26 -8.39
CA LEU A 101 -2.11 13.11 -7.23
C LEU A 101 -1.26 12.75 -6.01
N ALA A 102 -0.92 11.46 -5.85
CA ALA A 102 -0.42 10.91 -4.60
C ALA A 102 0.96 10.25 -4.74
N SER A 103 1.79 10.67 -5.71
CA SER A 103 3.09 10.03 -6.02
C SER A 103 4.00 9.79 -4.80
N GLY A 104 4.05 10.74 -3.87
CA GLY A 104 4.79 10.58 -2.61
C GLY A 104 4.21 9.51 -1.68
N ALA A 105 2.88 9.44 -1.56
CA ALA A 105 2.20 8.42 -0.75
C ALA A 105 2.28 7.03 -1.39
N GLU A 106 2.21 6.94 -2.72
CA GLU A 106 2.41 5.71 -3.48
C GLU A 106 3.81 5.13 -3.24
N PHE A 107 4.85 5.96 -3.32
CA PHE A 107 6.22 5.55 -3.00
C PHE A 107 6.32 5.02 -1.56
N MET A 108 5.77 5.75 -0.59
CA MET A 108 5.81 5.35 0.81
C MET A 108 5.03 4.06 1.07
N PHE A 109 3.87 3.86 0.41
CA PHE A 109 3.13 2.60 0.46
C PHE A 109 4.02 1.43 0.04
N TRP A 110 4.73 1.55 -1.08
CA TRP A 110 5.61 0.49 -1.58
C TRP A 110 6.78 0.21 -0.64
N VAL A 111 7.37 1.25 -0.03
CA VAL A 111 8.41 1.09 1.00
C VAL A 111 7.86 0.31 2.19
N PHE A 112 6.71 0.70 2.74
CA PHE A 112 6.09 -0.01 3.87
C PHE A 112 5.64 -1.44 3.50
N PHE A 113 5.16 -1.63 2.28
CA PHE A 113 4.82 -2.95 1.75
C PHE A 113 6.05 -3.85 1.66
N ALA A 114 7.18 -3.34 1.15
CA ALA A 114 8.43 -4.10 1.10
C ALA A 114 8.96 -4.41 2.51
N LEU A 115 8.91 -3.43 3.42
CA LEU A 115 9.33 -3.58 4.82
C LEU A 115 8.47 -4.59 5.60
N THR A 116 7.26 -4.90 5.14
CA THR A 116 6.39 -5.91 5.76
C THR A 116 6.53 -7.27 5.08
N VAL A 117 6.46 -7.31 3.74
CA VAL A 117 6.49 -8.56 2.97
C VAL A 117 7.85 -9.25 3.05
N VAL A 118 8.96 -8.52 2.98
CA VAL A 118 10.30 -9.14 2.99
C VAL A 118 10.60 -9.86 4.30
N PRO A 119 10.40 -9.26 5.50
CA PRO A 119 10.62 -9.97 6.76
C PRO A 119 9.61 -11.10 6.98
N LEU A 120 8.34 -10.94 6.57
CA LEU A 120 7.36 -12.01 6.66
C LEU A 120 7.73 -13.20 5.76
N ALA A 121 8.21 -12.96 4.54
CA ALA A 121 8.69 -14.00 3.65
C ALA A 121 9.90 -14.74 4.25
N ALA A 122 10.83 -14.02 4.87
CA ALA A 122 11.96 -14.62 5.59
C ALA A 122 11.49 -15.45 6.79
N GLY A 123 10.52 -14.95 7.55
CA GLY A 123 9.88 -15.68 8.65
C GLY A 123 9.18 -16.96 8.19
N LEU A 124 8.39 -16.87 7.11
CA LEU A 124 7.72 -18.02 6.50
C LEU A 124 8.73 -19.05 6.01
N TRP A 125 9.78 -18.61 5.34
CA TRP A 125 10.86 -19.48 4.88
C TRP A 125 11.54 -20.22 6.03
N HIS A 126 11.81 -19.53 7.13
CA HIS A 126 12.39 -20.13 8.33
C HIS A 126 11.43 -21.15 8.97
N ALA A 127 10.16 -20.80 9.11
CA ALA A 127 9.12 -21.69 9.60
C ALA A 127 8.98 -22.98 8.78
N LEU A 128 9.11 -22.87 7.46
CA LEU A 128 9.08 -24.03 6.55
C LEU A 128 10.35 -24.88 6.63
N ARG A 129 11.51 -24.28 6.87
CA ARG A 129 12.79 -25.02 7.00
C ARG A 129 13.00 -25.70 8.34
N ASP A 130 12.55 -25.09 9.43
CA ASP A 130 12.65 -25.67 10.77
C ASP A 130 11.32 -25.57 11.52
N PRO A 131 10.35 -26.47 11.24
CA PRO A 131 9.02 -26.41 11.81
C PRO A 131 9.00 -26.63 13.33
N LYS A 132 10.06 -27.21 13.91
CA LYS A 132 10.18 -27.41 15.36
C LYS A 132 10.33 -26.07 16.09
N SER A 133 10.81 -25.03 15.41
CA SER A 133 10.90 -23.67 15.96
C SER A 133 9.54 -23.05 16.29
N LEU A 134 8.45 -23.53 15.67
CA LEU A 134 7.07 -23.05 15.88
C LEU A 134 6.37 -23.67 17.10
N LEU A 135 6.95 -24.72 17.69
CA LEU A 135 6.38 -25.45 18.83
C LEU A 135 6.83 -24.89 20.19
N ARG A 136 7.63 -23.82 20.19
CA ARG A 136 8.13 -23.12 21.37
C ARG A 136 7.28 -21.89 21.67
#